data_AF-A0A8J7MMW8-F1
#
_entry.id   AF-A0A8J7MMW8-F1
#
_cell.length_a   1.000
_cell.length_b   1.000
_cell.length_c   1.000
_cell.angle_alpha   90.00
_cell.angle_beta   90.00
_cell.angle_gamma   90.00
#
_symmetry.space_group_name_H-M   'P 1'
#
loop_
_entity.id
_entity.type
_entity.pdbx_description
1 polymer ?
#
loop_
_entity_poly.entity_id
_entity_poly.type
_entity_poly.pdbx_seq_one_letter_code
_entity_poly.pdbx_strand_id
1 'polypeptide(L)'
;MKKIANFPVWFLVKLSIYLGLFSVAKELTEDSVFDYSEGKIVEEVPTGHHYYFSPQNTHLLAAFLELDFETSAQLDLNNQDRRDFMNDMLRYYQYHIDNFGELNSILVLKEVFS
;
A
#
# COMPACT_ATOMS: atom_id res chain seq x y z
N MET A 1 -7.84 21.36 2.23
CA MET A 1 -7.53 20.34 1.20
C MET A 1 -7.03 19.00 1.77
N LYS A 2 -7.05 18.73 3.09
CA LYS A 2 -6.67 17.40 3.65
C LYS A 2 -7.45 16.22 3.05
N LYS A 3 -8.73 16.41 2.70
CA LYS A 3 -9.61 15.35 2.15
C LYS A 3 -9.05 14.59 0.94
N ILE A 4 -8.23 15.23 0.10
CA ILE A 4 -7.75 14.64 -1.15
C ILE A 4 -6.33 14.07 -1.04
N ALA A 5 -5.59 14.40 0.03
CA ALA A 5 -4.17 14.04 0.14
C ALA A 5 -3.94 12.52 0.26
N ASN A 6 -4.86 11.80 0.92
CA ASN A 6 -4.79 10.36 1.07
C ASN A 6 -5.55 9.60 -0.03
N PHE A 7 -6.23 10.31 -0.95
CA PHE A 7 -6.97 9.67 -2.04
C PHE A 7 -6.10 8.75 -2.89
N PRO A 8 -4.88 9.14 -3.32
CA PRO A 8 -4.04 8.25 -4.13
C PRO A 8 -3.67 6.94 -3.39
N VAL A 9 -3.40 7.03 -2.09
CA VAL A 9 -3.10 5.86 -1.24
C VAL A 9 -4.32 4.94 -1.18
N TRP A 10 -5.48 5.49 -0.81
CA TRP A 10 -6.73 4.74 -0.73
C TRP A 10 -7.08 4.09 -2.06
N PHE A 11 -6.97 4.84 -3.17
CA PHE A 11 -7.25 4.36 -4.51
C PHE A 11 -6.36 3.18 -4.90
N LEU A 12 -5.05 3.27 -4.65
CA LEU A 12 -4.14 2.16 -4.92
C LEU A 12 -4.51 0.93 -4.10
N VAL A 13 -4.91 1.05 -2.83
CA VAL A 13 -5.32 -0.14 -2.05
C VAL A 13 -6.62 -0.76 -2.58
N LYS A 14 -7.61 0.07 -2.93
CA LYS A 14 -8.88 -0.45 -3.46
C LYS A 14 -8.70 -1.07 -4.84
N LEU A 15 -7.85 -0.51 -5.70
CA LEU A 15 -7.53 -1.09 -7.01
C LEU A 15 -6.99 -2.52 -6.88
N SER A 16 -6.13 -2.80 -5.90
CA SER A 16 -5.59 -4.15 -5.69
C SER A 16 -6.64 -5.18 -5.26
N ILE A 17 -7.73 -4.73 -4.60
CA ILE A 17 -8.87 -5.59 -4.30
C ILE A 17 -9.61 -5.96 -5.59
N TYR A 18 -9.90 -4.98 -6.46
CA TYR A 18 -10.58 -5.24 -7.74
C TYR A 18 -9.78 -6.14 -8.68
N LEU A 19 -8.45 -6.09 -8.58
CA LEU A 19 -7.54 -6.95 -9.34
C LEU A 19 -7.36 -8.35 -8.72
N GLY A 20 -7.93 -8.62 -7.54
CA GLY A 20 -7.89 -9.93 -6.90
C GLY A 20 -6.51 -10.30 -6.33
N LEU A 21 -5.69 -9.32 -5.94
CA LEU A 21 -4.30 -9.56 -5.55
C LEU A 21 -4.12 -10.04 -4.10
N PHE A 22 -5.13 -9.92 -3.23
CA PHE A 22 -4.97 -10.24 -1.80
C PHE A 22 -5.43 -11.66 -1.44
N SER A 23 -4.70 -12.27 -0.51
CA SER A 23 -5.14 -13.47 0.22
C SER A 23 -5.81 -13.12 1.55
N VAL A 24 -6.56 -14.06 2.15
CA VAL A 24 -7.30 -13.86 3.41
C VAL A 24 -6.34 -13.42 4.52
N ALA A 25 -6.66 -12.30 5.18
CA ALA A 25 -5.83 -11.72 6.23
C ALA A 25 -5.80 -12.59 7.50
N LYS A 26 -4.63 -12.63 8.15
CA LYS A 26 -4.44 -13.12 9.52
C LYS A 26 -4.53 -11.96 10.50
N GLU A 27 -4.62 -12.26 11.79
CA GLU A 27 -4.50 -11.27 12.86
C GLU A 27 -3.13 -10.54 12.77
N LEU A 28 -3.13 -9.21 12.96
CA LEU A 28 -1.91 -8.39 12.95
C LEU A 28 -1.23 -8.38 14.31
N THR A 29 0.09 -8.57 14.31
CA THR A 29 1.00 -8.28 15.41
C THR A 29 1.81 -7.01 15.11
N GLU A 30 2.46 -6.43 16.11
CA GLU A 30 3.28 -5.21 15.95
C GLU A 30 4.38 -5.35 14.87
N ASP A 31 4.99 -6.53 14.79
CA ASP A 31 6.07 -6.85 13.85
C ASP A 31 5.60 -7.42 12.51
N SER A 32 4.28 -7.58 12.34
CA SER A 32 3.72 -8.18 11.14
C SER A 32 4.09 -7.39 9.88
N VAL A 33 4.49 -8.11 8.83
CA VAL A 33 4.77 -7.55 7.52
C VAL A 33 3.88 -8.15 6.44
N PHE A 34 3.56 -7.36 5.42
CA PHE A 34 2.89 -7.85 4.22
C PHE A 34 3.96 -8.39 3.28
N ASP A 35 4.06 -9.71 3.18
CA ASP A 35 4.84 -10.38 2.14
C ASP A 35 4.09 -10.24 0.83
N TYR A 36 4.59 -9.34 -0.01
CA TYR A 36 3.93 -9.05 -1.28
C TYR A 36 4.34 -10.01 -2.38
N SER A 37 5.30 -10.92 -2.15
CA SER A 37 5.53 -12.02 -3.09
C SER A 37 4.42 -13.07 -3.00
N GLU A 38 3.89 -13.27 -1.78
CA GLU A 38 2.81 -14.21 -1.49
C GLU A 38 1.43 -13.53 -1.34
N GLY A 39 1.39 -12.20 -1.30
CA GLY A 39 0.17 -11.41 -1.16
C GLY A 39 -0.52 -11.62 0.19
N LYS A 40 0.25 -11.77 1.28
CA LYS A 40 -0.27 -12.14 2.61
C LYS A 40 0.46 -11.44 3.75
N ILE A 41 -0.22 -11.28 4.89
CA ILE A 41 0.40 -10.80 6.13
C ILE A 41 1.07 -11.99 6.83
N VAL A 42 2.32 -11.79 7.25
CA VAL A 42 3.14 -12.74 8.02
C VAL A 42 3.64 -12.07 9.30
N GLU A 43 3.86 -12.86 10.35
CA GLU A 43 4.22 -12.35 11.69
C GLU A 43 5.65 -11.77 11.77
N GLU A 44 6.54 -12.20 10.88
CA GLU A 44 7.95 -11.79 10.88
C GLU A 44 8.46 -11.56 9.44
N VAL A 45 9.55 -10.81 9.32
CA VAL A 45 10.20 -10.51 8.03
C VAL A 45 10.71 -11.79 7.36
N PRO A 46 10.35 -12.05 6.09
CA PRO A 46 10.90 -13.17 5.33
C PRO A 46 12.43 -13.12 5.22
N THR A 47 13.11 -14.21 5.55
CA THR A 47 14.59 -14.28 5.51
C THR A 47 15.17 -14.47 4.11
N GLY A 48 14.34 -14.87 3.14
CA GLY A 48 14.78 -15.22 1.78
C GLY A 48 14.70 -14.08 0.76
N HIS A 49 14.07 -12.95 1.07
CA HIS A 49 13.89 -11.84 0.12
C HIS A 49 13.52 -10.53 0.81
N HIS A 50 13.53 -9.45 0.03
CA HIS A 50 13.14 -8.11 0.46
C HIS A 50 11.77 -7.67 -0.07
N TYR A 51 10.98 -8.63 -0.58
CA TYR A 51 9.65 -8.39 -1.14
C TYR A 51 8.55 -8.30 -0.07
N TYR A 52 8.67 -7.33 0.84
CA TYR A 52 7.67 -7.10 1.88
C TYR A 52 7.46 -5.61 2.15
N PHE A 53 6.31 -5.25 2.71
CA PHE A 53 6.06 -3.91 3.25
C PHE A 53 6.64 -3.84 4.66
N SER A 54 7.14 -2.68 5.07
CA SER A 54 7.54 -2.49 6.48
C SER A 54 6.36 -2.76 7.43
N PRO A 55 6.61 -3.02 8.74
CA PRO A 55 5.51 -3.18 9.69
C PRO A 55 4.55 -1.98 9.70
N GLN A 56 5.09 -0.76 9.64
CA GLN A 56 4.29 0.46 9.52
C GLN A 56 3.39 0.45 8.28
N ASN A 57 3.94 0.17 7.09
CA ASN A 57 3.15 0.13 5.86
C ASN A 57 2.18 -1.06 5.82
N THR A 58 2.48 -2.14 6.53
CA THR A 58 1.57 -3.28 6.67
C THR A 58 0.33 -2.92 7.49
N HIS A 59 0.52 -2.22 8.61
CA HIS A 59 -0.59 -1.70 9.42
C HIS A 59 -1.40 -0.65 8.66
N LEU A 60 -0.74 0.22 7.89
CA LEU A 60 -1.45 1.14 7.00
C LEU A 60 -2.25 0.39 5.94
N LEU A 61 -1.69 -0.64 5.31
CA LEU A 61 -2.38 -1.43 4.29
C LEU A 61 -3.63 -2.07 4.88
N ALA A 62 -3.50 -2.71 6.05
CA ALA A 62 -4.63 -3.28 6.77
C ALA A 62 -5.72 -2.24 7.05
N ALA A 63 -5.34 -1.05 7.53
CA ALA A 63 -6.30 0.04 7.75
C ALA A 63 -6.99 0.47 6.43
N PHE A 64 -6.24 0.71 5.35
CA PHE A 64 -6.82 1.12 4.07
C PHE A 64 -7.67 0.03 3.40
N LEU A 65 -7.44 -1.25 3.69
CA LEU A 65 -8.28 -2.36 3.22
C LEU A 65 -9.70 -2.26 3.82
N GLU A 66 -9.81 -1.90 5.10
CA GLU A 66 -11.09 -1.81 5.82
C GLU A 66 -11.79 -0.47 5.64
N LEU A 67 -11.04 0.64 5.62
CA LEU A 67 -11.60 1.98 5.63
C LEU A 67 -12.22 2.39 4.28
N ASP A 68 -13.30 3.16 4.36
CA ASP A 68 -13.86 3.89 3.22
C ASP A 68 -13.05 5.16 2.91
N PHE A 69 -13.43 5.86 1.84
CA PHE A 69 -12.73 7.07 1.42
C PHE A 69 -12.81 8.18 2.48
N GLU A 70 -13.99 8.44 3.04
CA GLU A 70 -14.19 9.55 3.98
C GLU A 70 -13.40 9.36 5.27
N THR A 71 -13.31 8.12 5.77
CA THR A 71 -12.57 7.80 7.00
C THR A 71 -11.07 7.77 6.74
N SER A 72 -10.63 7.17 5.64
CA SER A 72 -9.20 7.15 5.27
C SER A 72 -8.64 8.55 4.97
N ALA A 73 -9.49 9.47 4.51
CA ALA A 73 -9.14 10.88 4.33
C ALA A 73 -8.85 11.62 5.65
N GLN A 74 -9.23 11.07 6.81
CA GLN A 74 -8.92 11.63 8.13
C GLN A 74 -7.61 11.13 8.73
N LEU A 75 -6.97 10.10 8.14
CA LEU A 75 -5.69 9.60 8.63
C LEU A 75 -4.61 10.68 8.50
N ASP A 76 -3.94 10.99 9.61
CA ASP A 76 -2.89 12.01 9.62
C ASP A 76 -1.56 11.42 9.14
N LEU A 77 -1.46 11.26 7.83
CA LEU A 77 -0.22 10.87 7.16
C LEU A 77 0.56 12.10 6.76
N ASN A 78 1.88 12.08 6.95
CA ASN A 78 2.73 13.11 6.40
C ASN A 78 3.03 12.81 4.91
N ASN A 79 3.68 13.76 4.22
CA ASN A 79 4.00 13.59 2.80
C ASN A 79 4.98 12.44 2.53
N GLN A 80 5.88 12.16 3.47
CA GLN A 80 6.85 11.07 3.36
C GLN A 80 6.14 9.72 3.50
N ASP A 81 5.32 9.53 4.54
CA ASP A 81 4.57 8.28 4.76
C ASP A 81 3.71 7.91 3.55
N ARG A 82 3.00 8.90 2.98
CA ARG A 82 2.23 8.70 1.75
C ARG A 82 3.11 8.19 0.62
N ARG A 83 4.24 8.87 0.35
CA ARG A 83 5.15 8.48 -0.73
C ARG A 83 5.70 7.08 -0.55
N ASP A 84 6.14 6.76 0.67
CA ASP A 84 6.75 5.47 0.96
C ASP A 84 5.72 4.34 0.79
N PHE A 85 4.51 4.52 1.32
CA PHE A 85 3.43 3.57 1.13
C PHE A 85 3.07 3.39 -0.35
N MET A 86 2.94 4.48 -1.11
CA MET A 86 2.63 4.40 -2.54
C MET A 86 3.72 3.69 -3.32
N ASN A 87 5.00 3.91 -2.99
CA ASN A 87 6.10 3.20 -3.62
C ASN A 87 6.03 1.69 -3.36
N ASP A 88 5.68 1.28 -2.15
CA ASP A 88 5.49 -0.14 -1.82
C ASP A 88 4.30 -0.77 -2.58
N MET A 89 3.16 -0.06 -2.68
CA MET A 89 2.04 -0.49 -3.52
C MET A 89 2.41 -0.63 -4.99
N LEU A 90 3.22 0.29 -5.52
CA LEU A 90 3.67 0.22 -6.91
C LEU A 90 4.60 -0.97 -7.15
N ARG A 91 5.53 -1.25 -6.23
CA ARG A 91 6.38 -2.45 -6.29
C ARG A 91 5.54 -3.73 -6.23
N TYR A 92 4.51 -3.74 -5.39
CA TYR A 92 3.58 -4.85 -5.31
C TYR A 92 2.89 -5.11 -6.65
N TYR A 93 2.38 -4.05 -7.30
CA TYR A 93 1.79 -4.18 -8.63
C TYR A 93 2.77 -4.65 -9.69
N GLN A 94 3.99 -4.12 -9.70
CA GLN A 94 5.04 -4.55 -10.62
C GLN A 94 5.40 -6.02 -10.44
N TYR A 95 5.29 -6.55 -9.22
CA TYR A 95 5.56 -7.95 -8.94
C TYR A 95 4.44 -8.88 -9.47
N HIS A 96 3.17 -8.49 -9.35
CA HIS A 96 2.03 -9.36 -9.69
C HIS A 96 1.46 -9.17 -11.09
N ILE A 97 1.70 -8.03 -11.74
CA ILE A 97 1.10 -7.69 -13.02
C ILE A 97 2.19 -7.66 -14.10
N ASP A 98 2.16 -8.67 -14.97
CA ASP A 98 3.04 -8.72 -16.14
C ASP A 98 2.87 -7.46 -17.01
N ASN A 99 3.98 -6.89 -17.45
CA ASN A 99 4.00 -5.67 -18.26
C ASN A 99 3.26 -4.46 -17.64
N PHE A 100 3.16 -4.38 -16.31
CA PHE A 100 2.60 -3.19 -15.63
C PHE A 100 3.32 -1.89 -16.01
N GLY A 101 4.58 -2.00 -16.44
CA GLY A 101 5.44 -0.91 -16.88
C GLY A 101 6.20 -0.23 -15.74
N GLU A 102 7.16 0.62 -16.09
CA GLU A 102 7.68 1.61 -15.15
C GLU A 102 6.62 2.72 -15.01
N LEU A 103 5.90 2.71 -13.90
CA LEU A 103 5.09 3.86 -13.55
C LEU A 103 6.03 5.03 -13.24
N ASN A 104 6.07 6.01 -14.14
CA ASN A 104 6.53 7.37 -13.86
C ASN A 104 5.57 8.05 -12.86
N SER A 105 5.34 7.40 -11.72
CA SER A 105 4.49 7.87 -10.62
C SER A 105 4.96 9.21 -10.07
N ILE A 106 6.22 9.59 -10.31
CA ILE A 106 6.73 10.95 -10.08
C ILE A 106 5.87 12.03 -10.76
N LEU A 107 5.30 11.78 -11.94
CA LEU A 107 4.48 12.77 -12.65
C LEU A 107 3.05 12.83 -12.09
N VAL A 108 2.40 11.69 -11.87
CA VAL A 108 1.06 11.64 -11.28
C VAL A 108 1.05 12.18 -9.85
N LEU A 109 2.10 11.90 -9.07
CA LEU A 109 2.25 12.41 -7.71
C LEU A 109 2.61 13.91 -7.69
N LYS A 110 3.40 14.42 -8.64
CA LYS A 110 3.65 15.87 -8.74
C LYS A 110 2.37 16.64 -9.02
N GLU A 111 1.51 16.16 -9.90
CA GLU A 111 0.28 16.86 -10.28
C GLU A 111 -0.73 16.98 -9.13
N VAL A 112 -0.80 15.97 -8.24
CA VAL A 112 -1.76 15.94 -7.11
C VAL A 112 -1.27 16.71 -5.88
N PHE A 113 0.05 16.87 -5.72
CA PHE A 113 0.67 17.58 -4.59
C PHE A 113 1.24 18.97 -4.94
N SER A 114 0.91 19.49 -6.12
CA SER A 114 1.15 20.90 -6.50
C SER A 114 0.03 21.82 -6.02
#